data_AF-A0A9W7TTI6-F1
#
_entry.id   AF-A0A9W7TTI6-F1
#
_cell.length_a   1.000
_cell.length_b   1.000
_cell.length_c   1.000
_cell.angle_alpha   90.00
_cell.angle_beta   90.00
_cell.angle_gamma   90.00
#
_symmetry.space_group_name_H-M   'P 1'
#
loop_
_entity.id
_entity.type
_entity.pdbx_description
1 polymer ?
#
loop_
_entity_poly.entity_id
_entity_poly.type
_entity_poly.pdbx_seq_one_letter_code
_entity_poly.pdbx_strand_id
1 'polypeptide(L)'
;MVQSECRLLRGLLGFICLLPMCMSTSSELCVSVRTLKDSLNSTLRRRFMKMNLPINYTIQVHYEEVFRLRNISQLNREEDPPEPRDLQELWLYASQKGISKVLKVLPERHPTRRKYLSNLENLFRNFEALYNQHHPKDEVRTMMSFLPSS
;
A
#
# COMPACT_ATOMS: atom_id res chain seq x y z
N MET A 1 45.22 -13.91 -36.37
CA MET A 1 43.93 -14.34 -35.77
C MET A 1 43.68 -13.82 -34.35
N VAL A 2 44.55 -12.99 -33.75
CA VAL A 2 44.47 -12.60 -32.32
C VAL A 2 43.80 -11.23 -32.11
N GLN A 3 43.82 -10.36 -33.12
CA GLN A 3 43.34 -8.97 -33.00
C GLN A 3 41.81 -8.84 -33.02
N SER A 4 41.11 -9.85 -33.53
CA SER A 4 39.64 -9.90 -33.59
C SER A 4 39.02 -10.24 -32.23
N GLU A 5 39.65 -11.17 -31.50
CA GLU A 5 39.16 -11.62 -30.19
C GLU A 5 39.26 -10.52 -29.12
N CYS A 6 40.33 -9.71 -29.14
CA CYS A 6 40.46 -8.55 -28.25
C CYS A 6 39.38 -7.47 -28.50
N ARG A 7 38.90 -7.31 -29.73
CA ARG A 7 37.82 -6.35 -30.05
C ARG A 7 36.47 -6.86 -29.56
N LEU A 8 36.22 -8.16 -29.70
CA LEU A 8 35.00 -8.80 -29.19
C LEU A 8 34.95 -8.81 -27.67
N LEU A 9 36.07 -9.11 -26.99
CA LEU A 9 36.17 -9.05 -25.53
C LEU A 9 35.93 -7.64 -24.98
N ARG A 10 36.47 -6.60 -25.63
CA ARG A 10 36.27 -5.21 -25.23
C ARG A 10 34.83 -4.73 -25.49
N GLY A 11 34.20 -5.20 -26.57
CA GLY A 11 32.79 -4.97 -26.84
C GLY A 11 31.87 -5.66 -25.84
N LEU A 12 32.16 -6.92 -25.49
CA LEU A 12 31.44 -7.69 -24.47
C LEU A 12 31.57 -7.07 -23.08
N LEU A 13 32.76 -6.65 -22.67
CA LEU A 13 32.97 -5.94 -21.39
C LEU A 13 32.22 -4.59 -21.36
N GLY A 14 32.20 -3.85 -22.47
CA GLY A 14 31.40 -2.63 -22.59
C GLY A 14 29.89 -2.89 -22.48
N PHE A 15 29.40 -3.96 -23.09
CA PHE A 15 27.99 -4.38 -23.01
C PHE A 15 27.62 -4.85 -21.59
N ILE A 16 28.49 -5.62 -20.94
CA ILE A 16 28.32 -6.11 -19.57
C ILE A 16 28.31 -4.95 -18.55
N CYS A 17 29.03 -3.86 -18.80
CA CYS A 17 29.00 -2.67 -17.95
C CYS A 17 27.76 -1.76 -18.18
N LEU A 18 27.07 -1.88 -19.32
CA LEU A 18 25.86 -1.12 -19.61
C LEU A 18 24.58 -1.84 -19.17
N LEU A 19 24.60 -3.17 -19.10
CA LEU A 19 23.48 -3.99 -18.62
C LEU A 19 22.98 -3.65 -17.18
N PRO A 20 23.84 -3.29 -16.19
CA PRO A 20 23.40 -2.98 -14.83
C PRO A 20 22.59 -1.68 -14.73
N MET A 21 22.72 -0.76 -15.70
CA MET A 21 21.95 0.51 -15.70
C MET A 21 20.50 0.35 -16.15
N CYS A 22 20.15 -0.76 -16.83
CA CYS A 22 18.79 -1.02 -17.29
C CYS A 22 17.96 -1.86 -16.31
N MET A 23 18.54 -2.33 -15.20
CA MET A 23 17.76 -2.95 -14.13
C MET A 23 17.08 -1.81 -13.37
N SER A 24 15.84 -1.50 -13.77
CA SER A 24 14.95 -0.66 -12.99
C SER A 24 14.81 -1.31 -11.60
N THR A 25 15.61 -0.88 -10.64
CA THR A 25 15.49 -1.30 -9.25
C THR A 25 14.12 -0.81 -8.80
N SER A 26 13.13 -1.71 -8.81
CA SER A 26 11.79 -1.38 -8.36
C SER A 26 11.90 -0.91 -6.92
N SER A 27 11.53 0.34 -6.65
CA SER A 27 11.46 0.88 -5.30
C SER A 27 10.73 -0.12 -4.39
N GLU A 28 11.31 -0.43 -3.22
CA GLU A 28 10.79 -1.40 -2.26
C GLU A 28 9.31 -1.11 -1.90
N LEU A 29 8.92 0.17 -1.90
CA LEU A 29 7.53 0.62 -1.75
C LEU A 29 6.62 0.05 -2.83
N CYS A 30 7.05 0.07 -4.09
CA CYS A 30 6.25 -0.44 -5.22
C CYS A 30 6.06 -1.97 -5.11
N VAL A 31 7.10 -2.69 -4.68
CA VAL A 31 7.01 -4.15 -4.44
C VAL A 31 6.01 -4.45 -3.32
N SER A 32 6.06 -3.69 -2.23
CA SER A 32 5.12 -3.83 -1.11
C SER A 32 3.68 -3.48 -1.51
N VAL A 33 3.45 -2.38 -2.23
CA VAL A 33 2.12 -2.01 -2.76
C VAL A 33 1.60 -3.06 -3.74
N ARG A 34 2.46 -3.62 -4.60
CA ARG A 34 2.08 -4.71 -5.50
C ARG A 34 1.63 -5.96 -4.72
N THR A 35 2.33 -6.29 -3.64
CA THR A 35 1.96 -7.41 -2.75
C THR A 35 0.61 -7.18 -2.06
N LEU A 36 0.35 -5.94 -1.61
CA LEU A 36 -0.96 -5.53 -1.09
C LEU A 36 -2.05 -5.66 -2.16
N LYS A 37 -1.81 -5.16 -3.36
CA LYS A 37 -2.73 -5.24 -4.50
C LYS A 37 -3.09 -6.69 -4.83
N ASP A 38 -2.11 -7.58 -4.85
CA ASP A 38 -2.33 -9.00 -5.16
C ASP A 38 -3.14 -9.69 -4.05
N SER A 39 -2.91 -9.33 -2.78
CA SER A 39 -3.71 -9.78 -1.64
C SER A 39 -5.14 -9.21 -1.63
N LEU A 40 -5.32 -8.02 -2.21
CA LEU A 40 -6.61 -7.34 -2.39
C LEU A 40 -7.29 -7.66 -3.72
N ASN A 41 -6.88 -8.71 -4.42
CA ASN A 41 -7.50 -9.05 -5.70
C ASN A 41 -9.01 -9.33 -5.55
N SER A 42 -9.75 -9.20 -6.65
CA SER A 42 -11.20 -9.36 -6.68
C SER A 42 -11.66 -10.74 -6.21
N THR A 43 -10.93 -11.80 -6.55
CA THR A 43 -11.25 -13.18 -6.20
C THR A 43 -11.17 -13.44 -4.69
N LEU A 44 -10.08 -13.02 -4.03
CA LEU A 44 -9.86 -13.14 -2.60
C LEU A 44 -10.85 -12.29 -1.83
N ARG A 45 -11.05 -11.03 -2.26
CA ARG A 45 -12.07 -10.15 -1.67
C ARG A 45 -13.45 -10.77 -1.74
N ARG A 46 -13.87 -11.29 -2.89
CA ARG A 46 -15.18 -11.96 -3.04
C ARG A 46 -15.29 -13.18 -2.15
N ARG A 47 -14.25 -14.03 -2.09
CA ARG A 47 -14.25 -15.24 -1.27
C ARG A 47 -14.38 -14.91 0.22
N PHE A 48 -13.52 -14.04 0.73
CA PHE A 48 -13.40 -13.81 2.17
C PHE A 48 -14.35 -12.73 2.72
N MET A 49 -14.69 -11.71 1.92
CA MET A 49 -15.53 -10.58 2.36
C MET A 49 -16.97 -10.65 1.86
N LYS A 50 -17.34 -11.66 1.04
CA LYS A 50 -18.72 -11.88 0.60
C LYS A 50 -19.19 -13.30 0.87
N MET A 51 -18.50 -14.31 0.33
CA MET A 51 -18.98 -15.71 0.42
C MET A 51 -18.90 -16.30 1.83
N ASN A 52 -17.95 -15.83 2.65
CA ASN A 52 -17.79 -16.29 4.03
C ASN A 52 -18.64 -15.53 5.05
N LEU A 53 -19.41 -14.52 4.62
CA LEU A 53 -20.25 -13.73 5.49
C LEU A 53 -21.73 -14.05 5.24
N PRO A 54 -22.62 -13.85 6.24
CA PRO A 54 -24.05 -13.98 6.04
C PRO A 54 -24.57 -13.08 4.92
N ILE A 55 -25.68 -13.48 4.30
CA ILE A 55 -26.37 -12.67 3.29
C ILE A 55 -26.80 -11.35 3.92
N ASN A 56 -26.54 -10.23 3.23
CA ASN A 56 -26.82 -8.86 3.69
C ASN A 56 -26.14 -8.48 5.03
N TYR A 57 -25.03 -9.12 5.35
CA TYR A 57 -24.22 -8.71 6.50
C TYR A 57 -23.63 -7.31 6.28
N THR A 58 -23.82 -6.43 7.27
CA THR A 58 -23.34 -5.04 7.25
C THR A 58 -22.63 -4.70 8.56
N ILE A 59 -21.73 -3.72 8.50
CA ILE A 59 -20.96 -3.24 9.64
C ILE A 59 -21.21 -1.75 9.76
N GLN A 60 -21.51 -1.28 10.96
CA GLN A 60 -21.71 0.15 11.23
C GLN A 60 -20.37 0.89 11.19
N VAL A 61 -20.30 1.91 10.33
CA VAL A 61 -19.14 2.79 10.14
C VAL A 61 -19.61 4.23 10.08
N HIS A 62 -18.77 5.15 10.54
CA HIS A 62 -18.99 6.58 10.36
C HIS A 62 -18.74 6.95 8.89
N TYR A 63 -19.37 8.03 8.43
CA TYR A 63 -19.31 8.43 7.03
C TYR A 63 -17.88 8.76 6.60
N GLU A 64 -17.11 9.37 7.50
CA GLU A 64 -15.73 9.80 7.33
C GLU A 64 -14.76 8.62 7.20
N GLU A 65 -15.14 7.43 7.69
CA GLU A 65 -14.33 6.22 7.58
C GLU A 65 -14.42 5.58 6.19
N VAL A 66 -15.38 6.02 5.36
CA VAL A 66 -15.60 5.48 4.02
C VAL A 66 -14.80 6.28 2.99
N PHE A 67 -13.55 5.86 2.78
CA PHE A 67 -12.67 6.49 1.80
C PHE A 67 -12.78 5.84 0.41
N ARG A 68 -13.29 6.60 -0.57
CA ARG A 68 -13.49 6.18 -1.97
C ARG A 68 -12.75 7.11 -2.93
N LEU A 69 -12.63 6.69 -4.19
CA LEU A 69 -12.07 7.52 -5.26
C LEU A 69 -12.78 8.86 -5.41
N ARG A 70 -14.10 8.92 -5.15
CA ARG A 70 -14.84 10.19 -5.15
C ARG A 70 -14.30 11.17 -4.11
N ASN A 71 -13.97 10.70 -2.90
CA ASN A 71 -13.39 11.54 -1.85
C ASN A 71 -12.06 12.13 -2.31
N ILE A 72 -11.20 11.30 -2.93
CA ILE A 72 -9.92 11.76 -3.51
C ILE A 72 -10.16 12.82 -4.59
N SER A 73 -11.06 12.57 -5.53
CA SER A 73 -11.38 13.52 -6.60
C SER A 73 -12.01 14.82 -6.08
N GLN A 74 -12.71 14.78 -4.94
CA GLN A 74 -13.26 15.98 -4.31
C GLN A 74 -12.17 16.79 -3.62
N LEU A 75 -11.31 16.16 -2.83
CA LEU A 75 -10.17 16.81 -2.17
C LEU A 75 -9.24 17.48 -3.19
N ASN A 76 -8.97 16.82 -4.32
CA ASN A 76 -8.15 17.38 -5.41
C ASN A 76 -8.78 18.58 -6.14
N ARG A 77 -10.05 18.92 -5.86
CA ARG A 77 -10.76 20.06 -6.47
C ARG A 77 -10.95 21.23 -5.51
N GLU A 78 -10.46 21.10 -4.28
CA GLU A 78 -10.50 22.19 -3.31
C GLU A 78 -9.55 23.32 -3.73
N GLU A 79 -9.78 24.52 -3.19
CA GLU A 79 -8.98 25.71 -3.50
C GLU A 79 -7.51 25.52 -3.10
N ASP A 80 -7.29 24.79 -2.01
CA ASP A 80 -5.98 24.34 -1.53
C ASP A 80 -5.93 22.80 -1.50
N PRO A 81 -5.59 22.14 -2.62
CA PRO A 81 -5.63 20.69 -2.72
C PRO A 81 -4.51 20.06 -1.89
N PRO A 82 -4.77 18.94 -1.18
CA PRO A 82 -3.75 18.27 -0.39
C PRO A 82 -2.64 17.69 -1.28
N GLU A 83 -1.42 17.62 -0.73
CA GLU A 83 -0.30 17.02 -1.44
C GLU A 83 -0.57 15.52 -1.69
N PRO A 84 -0.01 14.92 -2.77
CA PRO A 84 -0.18 13.49 -3.04
C PRO A 84 0.23 12.60 -1.85
N ARG A 85 1.20 13.04 -1.06
CA ARG A 85 1.65 12.37 0.17
C ARG A 85 0.53 12.31 1.23
N ASP A 86 -0.20 13.40 1.42
CA ASP A 86 -1.29 13.47 2.40
C ASP A 86 -2.42 12.53 2.05
N LEU A 87 -2.76 12.44 0.77
CA LEU A 87 -3.75 11.50 0.27
C LEU A 87 -3.31 10.04 0.42
N GLN A 88 -2.02 9.75 0.26
CA GLN A 88 -1.45 8.42 0.50
C GLN A 88 -1.48 8.04 1.99
N GLU A 89 -1.12 8.96 2.87
CA GLU A 89 -1.19 8.77 4.33
C GLU A 89 -2.65 8.56 4.78
N LEU A 90 -3.58 9.37 4.27
CA LEU A 90 -5.01 9.24 4.54
C LEU A 90 -5.57 7.89 4.03
N TRP A 91 -5.17 7.48 2.82
CA TRP A 91 -5.54 6.18 2.26
C TRP A 91 -5.05 5.02 3.14
N LEU A 92 -3.79 5.07 3.57
CA LEU A 92 -3.18 4.06 4.44
C LEU A 92 -3.91 3.97 5.77
N TYR A 93 -4.15 5.12 6.42
CA TYR A 93 -4.87 5.22 7.67
C TYR A 93 -6.29 4.66 7.56
N ALA A 94 -7.08 5.12 6.58
CA ALA A 94 -8.46 4.67 6.39
C ALA A 94 -8.53 3.17 6.10
N SER A 95 -7.58 2.64 5.31
CA SER A 95 -7.50 1.22 4.99
C SER A 95 -7.22 0.36 6.23
N GLN A 96 -6.23 0.74 7.04
CA GLN A 96 -5.91 0.04 8.29
C GLN A 96 -7.07 0.10 9.29
N LYS A 97 -7.71 1.26 9.45
CA LYS A 97 -8.89 1.42 10.32
C LYS A 97 -10.05 0.55 9.87
N GLY A 98 -10.33 0.52 8.56
CA GLY A 98 -11.34 -0.35 7.97
C GLY A 98 -11.08 -1.83 8.27
N ILE A 99 -9.86 -2.32 8.06
CA ILE A 99 -9.47 -3.70 8.37
C ILE A 99 -9.62 -3.98 9.86
N SER A 100 -9.16 -3.08 10.73
CA SER A 100 -9.27 -3.21 12.18
C SER A 100 -10.72 -3.31 12.65
N LYS A 101 -11.63 -2.52 12.06
CA LYS A 101 -13.07 -2.61 12.36
C LYS A 101 -13.65 -3.96 11.95
N VAL A 102 -13.35 -4.45 10.75
CA VAL A 102 -13.84 -5.75 10.30
C VAL A 102 -13.28 -6.87 11.18
N LEU A 103 -12.00 -6.80 11.55
CA LEU A 103 -11.41 -7.74 12.50
C LEU A 103 -12.20 -7.76 13.80
N LYS A 104 -12.44 -6.60 14.43
CA LYS A 104 -13.15 -6.49 15.72
C LYS A 104 -14.54 -7.12 15.74
N VAL A 105 -15.30 -7.03 14.64
CA VAL A 105 -16.65 -7.60 14.58
C VAL A 105 -16.68 -9.10 14.26
N LEU A 106 -15.60 -9.64 13.69
CA LEU A 106 -15.53 -11.06 13.35
C LEU A 106 -15.08 -11.90 14.55
N PRO A 107 -15.75 -13.04 14.82
CA PRO A 107 -15.32 -13.97 15.86
C PRO A 107 -13.88 -14.45 15.67
N GLU A 108 -13.18 -14.72 16.77
CA GLU A 108 -11.77 -15.14 16.73
C GLU A 108 -11.51 -16.39 15.90
N ARG A 109 -12.47 -17.31 15.84
CA ARG A 109 -12.39 -18.57 15.06
C ARG A 109 -12.82 -18.40 13.60
N HIS A 110 -13.27 -17.21 13.20
CA HIS A 110 -13.78 -16.98 11.86
C HIS A 110 -12.67 -17.15 10.79
N PRO A 111 -12.91 -17.91 9.70
CA PRO A 111 -11.87 -18.25 8.72
C PRO A 111 -11.30 -17.02 8.01
N THR A 112 -12.15 -16.03 7.70
CA THR A 112 -11.71 -14.75 7.12
C THR A 112 -10.81 -13.97 8.07
N ARG A 113 -11.08 -13.99 9.38
CA ARG A 113 -10.29 -13.28 10.38
C ARG A 113 -8.89 -13.86 10.46
N ARG A 114 -8.79 -15.16 10.77
CA ARG A 114 -7.51 -15.84 11.03
C ARG A 114 -6.56 -15.91 9.84
N LYS A 115 -7.09 -16.01 8.62
CA LYS A 115 -6.25 -16.20 7.43
C LYS A 115 -6.11 -14.91 6.62
N TYR A 116 -7.23 -14.32 6.22
CA TYR A 116 -7.21 -13.25 5.22
C TYR A 116 -6.93 -11.88 5.85
N LEU A 117 -7.72 -11.48 6.83
CA LEU A 117 -7.62 -10.14 7.41
C LEU A 117 -6.40 -9.96 8.30
N SER A 118 -5.98 -10.97 9.06
CA SER A 118 -4.73 -10.89 9.83
C SER A 118 -3.50 -10.75 8.93
N ASN A 119 -3.44 -11.48 7.81
CA ASN A 119 -2.36 -11.31 6.84
C ASN A 119 -2.39 -9.92 6.20
N LEU A 120 -3.58 -9.43 5.86
CA LEU A 120 -3.75 -8.11 5.27
C LEU A 120 -3.34 -7.00 6.26
N GLU A 121 -3.73 -7.10 7.54
CA GLU A 121 -3.30 -6.18 8.59
C GLU A 121 -1.76 -6.14 8.70
N ASN A 122 -1.10 -7.30 8.69
CA ASN A 122 0.35 -7.38 8.73
C ASN A 122 1.00 -6.74 7.49
N LEU A 123 0.47 -6.97 6.29
CA LEU A 123 0.97 -6.35 5.07
C LEU A 123 0.86 -4.82 5.12
N PHE A 124 -0.25 -4.28 5.63
CA PHE A 124 -0.41 -2.84 5.79
C PHE A 124 0.55 -2.26 6.84
N ARG A 125 0.78 -2.96 7.97
CA ARG A 125 1.78 -2.54 8.98
C ARG A 125 3.21 -2.53 8.41
N ASN A 126 3.56 -3.56 7.63
CA ASN A 126 4.86 -3.64 6.98
C ASN A 126 5.02 -2.53 5.93
N PHE A 127 3.97 -2.26 5.15
CA PHE A 127 3.96 -1.15 4.22
C PHE A 127 4.09 0.20 4.92
N GLU A 128 3.36 0.43 6.03
CA GLU A 128 3.47 1.65 6.83
C GLU A 128 4.89 1.88 7.35
N ALA A 129 5.53 0.84 7.89
CA ALA A 129 6.92 0.93 8.36
C ALA A 129 7.87 1.34 7.22
N LEU A 130 7.74 0.71 6.04
CA LEU A 130 8.55 1.06 4.87
C LEU A 130 8.23 2.47 4.34
N TYR A 131 6.95 2.85 4.35
CA TYR A 131 6.48 4.16 3.91
C TYR A 131 7.10 5.27 4.76
N ASN A 132 7.08 5.12 6.09
CA ASN A 132 7.65 6.07 7.03
C ASN A 132 9.18 6.16 6.95
N GLN A 133 9.87 5.08 6.56
CA GLN A 133 11.32 5.12 6.32
C GLN A 133 11.68 5.99 5.11
N HIS A 134 10.87 5.91 4.04
CA HIS A 134 11.09 6.69 2.82
C HIS A 134 10.54 8.11 2.91
N HIS A 135 9.56 8.32 3.80
CA HIS A 135 8.88 9.58 4.03
C HIS A 135 8.91 9.90 5.52
N PRO A 136 10.05 10.35 6.07
CA PRO A 136 10.13 10.76 7.47
C PRO A 136 9.14 11.90 7.72
N LYS A 137 8.45 11.84 8.86
CA LYS A 137 7.52 12.91 9.25
C LYS A 137 8.34 14.15 9.59
N ASP A 138 7.99 15.28 8.99
CA ASP A 138 8.58 16.55 9.38
C ASP A 138 8.22 16.86 10.84
N GLU A 139 9.11 17.54 11.58
CA GLU A 139 8.86 17.91 12.98
C GLU A 139 7.51 18.65 13.14
N VAL A 140 7.18 19.51 12.18
CA VAL A 140 5.90 20.25 12.13
C VAL A 140 4.70 19.32 12.03
N ARG A 141 4.75 18.29 11.17
CA ARG A 141 3.67 17.30 11.02
C ARG A 141 3.51 16.43 12.26
N THR A 142 4.64 16.13 12.91
CA THR A 142 4.66 15.41 14.19
C THR A 142 3.99 16.24 15.28
N MET A 143 4.30 17.54 15.37
CA MET A 143 3.65 18.47 16.30
C MET A 143 2.15 18.65 16.02
N MET A 144 1.74 18.73 14.75
CA MET A 144 0.31 18.79 14.38
C MET A 144 -0.45 17.52 14.76
N SER A 145 0.19 16.34 14.77
CA SER A 145 -0.46 15.09 15.20
C SER A 145 -0.72 14.99 16.71
N PHE A 146 -0.10 15.87 17.52
CA PHE A 146 -0.32 15.97 18.96
C PHE A 146 -1.32 17.07 19.35
N LEU A 147 -1.80 17.88 18.41
CA LEU A 147 -2.85 18.85 18.69
C LEU A 147 -4.21 18.14 18.70
N PRO A 148 -4.99 18.25 19.79
CA PRO A 148 -6.34 17.72 19.81
C PRO A 148 -7.18 18.49 18.78
N SER A 149 -7.84 17.76 17.89
CA SER A 149 -8.88 18.29 16.99
C SER A 149 -9.94 18.97 17.84
N SER A 150 -9.95 20.30 17.82
CA SER A 150 -10.92 21.16 18.50
C SER A 150 -12.29 21.09 17.84
#